data_AF-A0A1F4AUY0-F1
#
_entry.id   AF-A0A1F4AUY0-F1
#
_cell.length_a   1.000
_cell.length_b   1.000
_cell.length_c   1.000
_cell.angle_alpha   90.00
_cell.angle_beta   90.00
_cell.angle_gamma   90.00
#
_symmetry.space_group_name_H-M   'P 1'
#
loop_
_entity.id
_entity.type
_entity.pdbx_description
1 polymer ?
#
loop_
_entity_poly.entity_id
_entity_poly.type
_entity_poly.pdbx_seq_one_letter_code
_entity_poly.pdbx_strand_id
1 'polypeptide(L)'
;MKTLKSLTLAASTAAALLSGCIAVPVGPDGQLYVYPPGVVPAAVPAASVPPGAPAAAQSPAILHARLYPANDIATQTGMVAGTVTNMMTGKGRFQLNYKGELLAGEATRVDGDSRRGVASAYGQSGTFMSCEYQMNNPRQGAGTCTFSDGARYQVHVGS
;
A
#
# COMPACT_ATOMS: atom_id res chain seq x y z
N MET A 1 42.40 48.94 -13.58
CA MET A 1 41.65 48.46 -12.38
C MET A 1 40.14 48.33 -12.63
N LYS A 2 39.70 47.68 -13.73
CA LYS A 2 38.25 47.48 -14.02
C LYS A 2 37.85 46.02 -14.28
N THR A 3 38.80 45.10 -14.33
CA THR A 3 38.58 43.69 -14.67
C THR A 3 38.49 42.76 -13.46
N LEU A 4 38.81 43.22 -12.24
CA LEU A 4 38.79 42.39 -11.04
C LEU A 4 37.41 42.28 -10.36
N LYS A 5 36.49 43.24 -10.59
CA LYS A 5 35.16 43.26 -9.96
C LYS A 5 34.17 42.27 -10.58
N SER A 6 34.43 41.83 -11.81
CA SER A 6 33.53 40.93 -12.55
C SER A 6 33.67 39.47 -12.12
N LEU A 7 34.80 39.09 -11.52
CA LEU A 7 35.10 37.70 -11.15
C LEU A 7 34.46 37.29 -9.82
N THR A 8 34.22 38.23 -8.92
CA THR A 8 33.69 37.93 -7.58
C THR A 8 32.19 37.66 -7.56
N LEU A 9 31.44 38.12 -8.58
CA LEU A 9 29.99 37.91 -8.65
C LEU A 9 29.60 36.53 -9.22
N ALA A 10 30.52 35.86 -9.91
CA ALA A 10 30.29 34.53 -10.49
C ALA A 10 30.52 33.38 -9.49
N ALA A 11 31.22 33.64 -8.37
CA ALA A 11 31.56 32.61 -7.39
C ALA A 11 30.44 32.35 -6.36
N SER A 12 29.57 33.32 -6.09
CA SER A 12 28.50 33.22 -5.09
C SER A 12 27.26 32.45 -5.57
N THR A 13 27.05 32.32 -6.89
CA THR A 13 25.92 31.56 -7.46
C THR A 13 26.15 30.05 -7.49
N ALA A 14 27.37 29.57 -7.28
CA ALA A 14 27.69 28.14 -7.26
C ALA A 14 27.33 27.44 -5.93
N ALA A 15 27.32 28.17 -4.80
CA ALA A 15 27.11 27.57 -3.48
C ALA A 15 25.63 27.28 -3.16
N ALA A 16 24.69 27.99 -3.79
CA ALA A 16 23.25 27.80 -3.54
C ALA A 16 22.64 26.58 -4.27
N LEU A 17 23.37 25.96 -5.20
CA LEU A 17 22.90 24.79 -5.96
C LEU A 17 23.17 23.46 -5.24
N LEU A 18 23.83 23.46 -4.07
CA LEU A 18 24.06 22.25 -3.25
C LEU A 18 23.05 22.07 -2.12
N SER A 19 21.86 22.68 -2.21
CA SER A 19 20.68 22.22 -1.47
C SER A 19 20.16 20.92 -2.08
N GLY A 20 20.98 19.87 -2.06
CA GLY A 20 20.58 18.52 -2.45
C GLY A 20 19.73 17.91 -1.34
N CYS A 21 18.52 17.48 -1.65
CA CYS A 21 17.74 16.63 -0.75
C CYS A 21 18.51 15.32 -0.55
N ILE A 22 19.12 15.11 0.62
CA ILE A 22 19.75 13.83 0.94
C ILE A 22 18.64 12.84 1.25
N ALA A 23 18.50 11.83 0.39
CA ALA A 23 17.69 10.66 0.68
C ALA A 23 18.41 9.80 1.73
N VAL A 24 17.87 9.77 2.95
CA VAL A 24 18.37 8.89 4.01
C VAL A 24 17.72 7.52 3.84
N PRO A 25 18.49 6.42 3.72
CA PRO A 25 17.92 5.10 3.60
C PRO A 25 17.15 4.73 4.88
N VAL A 26 15.90 4.33 4.69
CA VAL A 26 15.03 3.77 5.74
C VAL A 26 14.95 2.25 5.56
N GLY A 27 15.07 1.52 6.65
CA GLY A 27 14.95 0.06 6.67
C GLY A 27 13.53 -0.42 6.34
N PRO A 28 13.34 -1.72 6.05
CA PRO A 28 12.04 -2.33 5.80
C PRO A 28 11.02 -2.17 6.95
N ASP A 29 11.53 -1.90 8.14
CA ASP A 29 10.87 -1.61 9.41
C ASP A 29 10.62 -0.10 9.65
N GLY A 30 11.03 0.76 8.71
CA GLY A 30 10.85 2.22 8.78
C GLY A 30 11.88 2.95 9.64
N GLN A 31 12.88 2.25 10.19
CA GLN A 31 13.93 2.86 10.98
C GLN A 31 14.99 3.52 10.10
N LEU A 32 15.42 4.72 10.49
CA LEU A 32 16.52 5.43 9.84
C LEU A 32 17.84 4.73 10.18
N TYR A 33 18.64 4.39 9.17
CA TYR A 33 19.96 3.81 9.40
C TYR A 33 20.94 4.92 9.79
N VAL A 34 21.00 5.25 11.09
CA VAL A 34 21.97 6.19 11.63
C VAL A 34 23.30 5.46 11.83
N TYR A 35 24.28 5.76 10.98
CA TYR A 35 25.64 5.24 11.16
C TYR A 35 26.28 5.86 12.41
N PRO A 36 26.81 5.05 13.34
CA PRO A 36 27.54 5.59 14.49
C PRO A 36 28.83 6.30 14.03
N PRO A 37 29.23 7.40 14.69
CA PRO A 37 30.42 8.15 14.29
C PRO A 37 31.68 7.32 14.51
N GLY A 38 32.47 7.12 13.44
CA GLY A 38 33.78 6.45 13.51
C GLY A 38 33.90 5.16 12.68
N VAL A 39 32.81 4.65 12.11
CA VAL A 39 32.87 3.58 11.11
C VAL A 39 32.97 4.17 9.71
N VAL A 40 34.16 4.05 9.10
CA VAL A 40 34.29 4.23 7.65
C VAL A 40 33.52 3.10 6.96
N PRO A 41 32.49 3.39 6.14
CA PRO A 41 31.81 2.33 5.41
C PRO A 41 32.83 1.65 4.51
N ALA A 42 32.87 0.31 4.55
CA ALA A 42 33.55 -0.44 3.51
C ALA A 42 32.97 0.02 2.17
N ALA A 43 33.84 0.31 1.19
CA ALA A 43 33.42 0.69 -0.15
C ALA A 43 32.63 -0.47 -0.78
N VAL A 44 31.33 -0.50 -0.51
CA VAL A 44 30.38 -1.22 -1.35
C VAL A 44 30.52 -0.59 -2.73
N PRO A 45 30.75 -1.38 -3.80
CA PRO A 45 30.77 -0.83 -5.15
C PRO A 45 29.46 -0.06 -5.30
N ALA A 46 29.57 1.24 -5.56
CA ALA A 46 28.44 2.10 -5.82
C ALA A 46 27.68 1.45 -6.97
N ALA A 47 26.54 0.83 -6.68
CA ALA A 47 25.60 0.44 -7.70
C ALA A 47 25.21 1.76 -8.37
N SER A 48 25.79 2.03 -9.54
CA SER A 48 25.41 3.12 -10.40
C SER A 48 23.95 2.85 -10.78
N VAL A 49 23.01 3.47 -10.05
CA VAL A 49 21.60 3.45 -10.42
C VAL A 49 21.54 4.19 -11.76
N PRO A 50 21.20 3.51 -12.87
CA PRO A 50 21.11 4.18 -14.17
C PRO A 50 20.06 5.29 -14.07
N PRO A 51 20.27 6.47 -14.68
CA PRO A 51 19.20 7.45 -14.84
C PRO A 51 18.10 6.80 -15.68
N GLY A 52 16.95 6.51 -15.05
CA GLY A 52 15.88 5.71 -15.65
C GLY A 52 15.60 4.37 -14.98
N ALA A 53 16.24 4.06 -13.85
CA ALA A 53 15.85 2.91 -13.03
C ALA A 53 14.35 3.03 -12.67
N PRO A 54 13.51 2.04 -13.03
CA PRO A 54 12.08 2.09 -12.73
C PRO A 54 11.90 2.16 -11.22
N ALA A 55 11.01 3.06 -10.76
CA ALA A 55 10.59 3.14 -9.37
C ALA A 55 10.33 1.71 -8.86
N ALA A 56 10.93 1.35 -7.71
CA ALA A 56 10.86 0.02 -7.14
C ALA A 56 9.46 -0.57 -7.32
N ALA A 57 9.35 -1.61 -8.15
CA ALA A 57 8.08 -2.23 -8.44
C ALA A 57 7.49 -2.68 -7.10
N GLN A 58 6.42 -2.01 -6.67
CA GLN A 58 5.75 -2.33 -5.42
C GLN A 58 5.18 -3.74 -5.59
N SER A 59 5.80 -4.72 -4.92
CA SER A 59 5.39 -6.11 -4.99
C SER A 59 3.96 -6.24 -4.43
N PRO A 60 3.12 -7.10 -5.02
CA PRO A 60 1.77 -7.35 -4.50
C PRO A 60 1.85 -7.81 -3.04
N ALA A 61 1.04 -7.21 -2.19
CA ALA A 61 0.95 -7.56 -0.78
C ALA A 61 -0.27 -8.47 -0.57
N ILE A 62 -0.07 -9.64 0.03
CA ILE A 62 -1.17 -10.51 0.47
C ILE A 62 -1.54 -10.10 1.88
N LEU A 63 -2.82 -9.82 2.09
CA LEU A 63 -3.40 -9.35 3.34
C LEU A 63 -4.48 -10.32 3.79
N HIS A 64 -4.55 -10.56 5.10
CA HIS A 64 -5.64 -11.33 5.66
C HIS A 64 -6.82 -10.41 5.97
N ALA A 65 -8.02 -10.82 5.58
CA ALA A 65 -9.25 -10.15 5.93
C ALA A 65 -10.07 -11.03 6.88
N ARG A 66 -10.61 -10.40 7.93
CA ARG A 66 -11.54 -11.05 8.87
C ARG A 66 -12.87 -10.31 8.82
N LEU A 67 -13.93 -11.08 8.61
CA LEU A 67 -15.30 -10.61 8.51
C LEU A 67 -16.04 -11.05 9.78
N TYR A 68 -16.47 -10.07 10.56
CA TYR A 68 -17.24 -10.28 11.79
C TYR A 68 -18.73 -10.09 11.52
N PRO A 69 -19.60 -10.97 12.03
CA PRO A 69 -21.05 -10.82 11.86
C PRO A 69 -21.57 -9.47 12.35
N ALA A 70 -22.44 -8.83 11.55
CA ALA A 70 -23.11 -7.58 11.89
C ALA A 70 -24.64 -7.71 11.93
N ASN A 71 -25.20 -8.89 11.64
CA ASN A 71 -26.63 -9.20 11.75
C ASN A 71 -26.87 -10.68 12.08
N ASP A 72 -28.11 -11.02 12.43
CA ASP A 72 -28.49 -12.39 12.83
C ASP A 72 -28.21 -13.44 11.75
N ILE A 73 -28.41 -13.09 10.48
CA ILE A 73 -28.14 -13.97 9.33
C ILE A 73 -26.64 -14.31 9.27
N ALA A 74 -25.76 -13.32 9.46
CA ALA A 74 -24.32 -13.54 9.52
C ALA A 74 -23.91 -14.34 10.77
N THR A 75 -24.57 -14.10 11.91
CA THR A 75 -24.27 -14.81 13.16
C THR A 75 -24.48 -16.32 13.05
N GLN A 76 -25.43 -16.77 12.23
CA GLN A 76 -25.65 -18.20 11.95
C GLN A 76 -24.45 -18.87 11.28
N THR A 77 -23.69 -18.13 10.47
CA THR A 77 -22.49 -18.66 9.77
C THR A 77 -21.22 -18.42 10.59
N GLY A 78 -21.22 -17.40 11.47
CA GLY A 78 -20.07 -17.06 12.31
C GLY A 78 -19.03 -16.23 11.55
N MET A 79 -17.80 -16.20 12.07
CA MET A 79 -16.73 -15.41 11.45
C MET A 79 -16.25 -16.01 10.15
N VAL A 80 -16.02 -15.15 9.16
CA VAL A 80 -15.50 -15.52 7.85
C VAL A 80 -14.09 -14.94 7.68
N ALA A 81 -13.18 -15.71 7.10
CA ALA A 81 -11.83 -15.25 6.80
C ALA A 81 -11.56 -15.33 5.30
N GLY A 82 -10.75 -14.39 4.82
CA GLY A 82 -10.34 -14.33 3.43
C GLY A 82 -8.95 -13.73 3.26
N THR A 83 -8.50 -13.71 2.02
CA THR A 83 -7.23 -13.10 1.60
C THR A 83 -7.49 -12.03 0.55
N VAL A 84 -6.85 -10.88 0.73
CA VAL A 84 -6.87 -9.75 -0.20
C VAL A 84 -5.46 -9.59 -0.74
N THR A 85 -5.29 -9.76 -2.05
CA THR A 85 -4.02 -9.44 -2.71
C THR A 85 -4.12 -8.01 -3.22
N ASN A 86 -3.46 -7.07 -2.54
CA ASN A 86 -3.32 -5.69 -3.00
C ASN A 86 -2.19 -5.62 -4.02
N MET A 87 -2.51 -5.28 -5.27
CA MET A 87 -1.53 -5.21 -6.36
C MET A 87 -0.78 -3.87 -6.38
N MET A 88 -1.01 -2.99 -5.41
CA MET A 88 -0.40 -1.65 -5.26
C MET A 88 -0.69 -0.67 -6.42
N THR A 89 -1.42 -1.11 -7.44
CA THR A 89 -1.88 -0.34 -8.60
C THR A 89 -3.27 0.25 -8.44
N GLY A 90 -3.85 0.18 -7.24
CA GLY A 90 -5.25 0.58 -6.97
C GLY A 90 -6.28 -0.51 -7.28
N LYS A 91 -5.83 -1.68 -7.77
CA LYS A 91 -6.62 -2.91 -7.87
C LYS A 91 -6.15 -3.94 -6.86
N GLY A 92 -7.07 -4.78 -6.43
CA GLY A 92 -6.81 -5.93 -5.59
C GLY A 92 -7.65 -7.12 -6.04
N ARG A 93 -7.23 -8.32 -5.64
CA ARG A 93 -8.01 -9.55 -5.83
C ARG A 93 -8.41 -10.07 -4.46
N PHE A 94 -9.67 -10.43 -4.31
CA PHE A 94 -10.24 -10.85 -3.04
C PHE A 94 -10.74 -12.29 -3.15
N GLN A 95 -10.44 -13.10 -2.14
CA GLN A 95 -10.92 -14.48 -2.03
C GLN A 95 -11.35 -14.78 -0.59
N LEU A 96 -12.52 -15.37 -0.41
CA LEU A 96 -12.99 -15.89 0.89
C LEU A 96 -13.78 -17.17 0.72
N ASN A 97 -13.99 -17.90 1.82
CA ASN A 97 -14.91 -19.03 1.85
C ASN A 97 -16.17 -18.66 2.65
N TYR A 98 -17.35 -18.79 2.04
CA TYR A 98 -18.64 -18.55 2.68
C TYR A 98 -19.55 -19.75 2.48
N LYS A 99 -20.07 -20.33 3.57
CA LYS A 99 -20.97 -21.50 3.56
C LYS A 99 -20.44 -22.69 2.72
N GLY A 100 -19.12 -22.87 2.69
CA GLY A 100 -18.47 -23.95 1.93
C GLY A 100 -18.17 -23.60 0.47
N GLU A 101 -18.52 -22.40 0.02
CA GLU A 101 -18.24 -21.91 -1.32
C GLU A 101 -17.08 -20.91 -1.33
N LEU A 102 -16.17 -21.04 -2.30
CA LEU A 102 -15.12 -20.06 -2.52
C LEU A 102 -15.66 -18.90 -3.36
N LEU A 103 -15.73 -17.71 -2.78
CA LEU A 103 -16.03 -16.48 -3.51
C LEU A 103 -14.73 -15.85 -3.94
N ALA A 104 -14.63 -15.53 -5.23
CA ALA A 104 -13.47 -14.85 -5.81
C ALA A 104 -13.92 -13.57 -6.53
N GLY A 105 -13.10 -12.53 -6.42
CA GLY A 105 -13.49 -11.21 -6.88
C GLY A 105 -12.34 -10.23 -7.01
N GLU A 106 -12.71 -8.98 -7.27
CA GLU A 106 -11.78 -7.87 -7.42
C GLU A 106 -12.17 -6.73 -6.49
N ALA A 107 -11.16 -6.00 -6.05
CA ALA A 107 -11.27 -4.80 -5.24
C ALA A 107 -10.67 -3.64 -6.04
N THR A 108 -11.36 -2.51 -6.08
CA THR A 108 -10.90 -1.31 -6.77
C THR A 108 -11.06 -0.12 -5.85
N ARG A 109 -10.09 0.80 -5.90
CA ARG A 109 -10.26 2.12 -5.29
C ARG A 109 -11.25 2.93 -6.09
N VAL A 110 -12.04 3.76 -5.41
CA VAL A 110 -13.00 4.66 -6.06
C VAL A 110 -12.25 5.91 -6.54
N ASP A 111 -12.55 6.39 -7.75
CA ASP A 111 -11.95 7.60 -8.27
C ASP A 111 -12.29 8.81 -7.40
N GLY A 112 -11.27 9.60 -7.04
CA GLY A 112 -11.40 10.77 -6.16
C GLY A 112 -11.16 10.51 -4.67
N ASP A 113 -11.11 9.26 -4.22
CA ASP A 113 -10.70 8.90 -2.85
C ASP A 113 -9.73 7.70 -2.87
N SER A 114 -8.43 7.98 -2.64
CA SER A 114 -7.38 6.95 -2.63
C SER A 114 -7.48 5.96 -1.46
N ARG A 115 -8.33 6.25 -0.47
CA ARG A 115 -8.55 5.41 0.72
C ARG A 115 -9.80 4.58 0.59
N ARG A 116 -10.86 5.09 -0.07
CA ARG A 116 -12.11 4.35 -0.24
C ARG A 116 -12.07 3.41 -1.45
N GLY A 117 -12.67 2.24 -1.30
CA GLY A 117 -12.75 1.24 -2.35
C GLY A 117 -14.02 0.41 -2.26
N VAL A 118 -14.31 -0.26 -3.37
CA VAL A 118 -15.36 -1.26 -3.47
C VAL A 118 -14.75 -2.61 -3.83
N ALA A 119 -15.29 -3.68 -3.28
CA ALA A 119 -14.89 -5.04 -3.65
C ALA A 119 -16.12 -5.88 -3.95
N SER A 120 -16.06 -6.63 -5.04
CA SER A 120 -17.15 -7.50 -5.47
C SER A 120 -16.60 -8.89 -5.76
N ALA A 121 -17.27 -9.91 -5.23
CA ALA A 121 -16.89 -11.31 -5.41
C ALA A 121 -18.10 -12.18 -5.71
N TYR A 122 -17.88 -13.26 -6.47
CA TYR A 122 -18.90 -14.20 -6.88
C TYR A 122 -18.41 -15.64 -6.70
N GLY A 123 -19.34 -16.54 -6.43
CA GLY A 123 -19.13 -17.98 -6.37
C GLY A 123 -19.74 -18.70 -7.59
N GLN A 124 -19.44 -20.00 -7.74
CA GLN A 124 -19.98 -20.84 -8.82
C GLN A 124 -21.49 -21.07 -8.72
N SER A 125 -22.06 -21.02 -7.52
CA SER A 125 -23.48 -21.22 -7.26
C SER A 125 -24.34 -19.98 -7.55
N GLY A 126 -23.69 -18.84 -7.87
CA GLY A 126 -24.36 -17.55 -8.03
C GLY A 126 -24.42 -16.70 -6.77
N THR A 127 -23.88 -17.19 -5.63
CA THR A 127 -23.65 -16.36 -4.45
C THR A 127 -22.76 -15.17 -4.80
N PHE A 128 -23.14 -13.97 -4.37
CA PHE A 128 -22.31 -12.79 -4.55
C PHE A 128 -22.13 -12.02 -3.25
N MET A 129 -21.09 -11.21 -3.23
CA MET A 129 -20.77 -10.32 -2.13
C MET A 129 -20.34 -8.97 -2.70
N SER A 130 -20.81 -7.89 -2.07
CA SER A 130 -20.37 -6.53 -2.31
C SER A 130 -19.87 -5.90 -1.01
N CYS A 131 -18.71 -5.30 -1.04
CA CYS A 131 -18.08 -4.64 0.10
C CYS A 131 -17.73 -3.20 -0.21
N GLU A 132 -17.97 -2.31 0.76
CA GLU A 132 -17.37 -0.99 0.80
C GLU A 132 -16.30 -0.99 1.88
N TYR A 133 -15.10 -0.52 1.53
CA TYR A 133 -13.99 -0.45 2.49
C TYR A 133 -13.26 0.88 2.41
N GLN A 134 -12.61 1.23 3.51
CA GLN A 134 -11.70 2.35 3.61
C GLN A 134 -10.36 1.87 4.19
N MET A 135 -9.29 2.18 3.48
CA MET A 135 -7.92 1.87 3.87
C MET A 135 -7.36 3.03 4.69
N ASN A 136 -6.89 2.72 5.90
CA ASN A 136 -6.17 3.70 6.73
C ASN A 136 -4.72 3.83 6.28
N ASN A 137 -4.12 2.72 5.85
CA ASN A 137 -2.78 2.66 5.27
C ASN A 137 -2.74 1.56 4.18
N PRO A 138 -1.65 1.38 3.41
CA PRO A 138 -1.64 0.41 2.30
C PRO A 138 -1.89 -1.05 2.71
N ARG A 139 -1.78 -1.37 4.00
CA ARG A 139 -1.90 -2.73 4.52
C ARG A 139 -3.02 -2.93 5.54
N GLN A 140 -3.74 -1.88 5.92
CA GLN A 140 -4.76 -1.95 6.94
C GLN A 140 -5.97 -1.10 6.55
N GLY A 141 -7.15 -1.66 6.78
CA GLY A 141 -8.42 -1.00 6.49
C GLY A 141 -9.58 -1.69 7.17
N ALA A 142 -10.74 -1.05 7.09
CA ALA A 142 -11.99 -1.60 7.58
C ALA A 142 -13.14 -1.26 6.64
N GLY A 143 -14.23 -1.99 6.75
CA GLY A 143 -15.39 -1.80 5.87
C GLY A 143 -16.59 -2.62 6.26
N THR A 144 -17.55 -2.68 5.36
CA THR A 144 -18.75 -3.51 5.48
C THR A 144 -18.96 -4.32 4.21
N CYS A 145 -19.41 -5.56 4.36
CA CYS A 145 -19.72 -6.48 3.27
C CYS A 145 -21.17 -6.95 3.39
N THR A 146 -21.87 -7.00 2.27
CA THR A 146 -23.22 -7.56 2.15
C THR A 146 -23.20 -8.71 1.16
N PHE A 147 -23.79 -9.83 1.57
CA PHE A 147 -23.92 -11.04 0.75
C PHE A 147 -25.30 -11.12 0.09
N SER A 148 -25.42 -11.94 -0.93
CA SER A 148 -26.65 -12.17 -1.70
C SER A 148 -27.84 -12.69 -0.88
N ASP A 149 -27.57 -13.32 0.26
CA ASP A 149 -28.58 -13.82 1.20
C ASP A 149 -28.96 -12.78 2.28
N GLY A 150 -28.44 -11.56 2.19
CA GLY A 150 -28.67 -10.49 3.16
C GLY A 150 -27.77 -10.55 4.40
N ALA A 151 -26.80 -11.47 4.47
CA ALA A 151 -25.82 -11.48 5.55
C ALA A 151 -24.92 -10.23 5.47
N ARG A 152 -24.71 -9.58 6.61
CA ARG A 152 -23.90 -8.37 6.74
C ARG A 152 -22.72 -8.63 7.64
N TYR A 153 -21.53 -8.23 7.19
CA TYR A 153 -20.29 -8.41 7.91
C TYR A 153 -19.52 -7.10 8.01
N GLN A 154 -18.84 -6.90 9.14
CA GLN A 154 -17.82 -5.88 9.31
C GLN A 154 -16.46 -6.48 8.91
N VAL A 155 -15.80 -5.92 7.89
CA VAL A 155 -14.51 -6.42 7.42
C VAL A 155 -13.37 -5.63 8.03
N HIS A 156 -12.34 -6.35 8.46
CA HIS A 156 -11.05 -5.80 8.87
C HIS A 156 -9.97 -6.41 7.98
N VAL A 157 -9.25 -5.57 7.25
CA VAL A 157 -8.16 -5.96 6.34
C VAL A 157 -6.85 -5.66 7.02
N GLY A 158 -5.96 -6.65 7.05
CA GLY A 158 -4.65 -6.55 7.68
C GLY A 158 -4.69 -6.62 9.21
N SER A 159 -3.48 -6.67 9.78
CA SER A 159 -3.17 -6.57 11.20
C SER A 159 -2.01 -5.62 11.39
#